data_AF-A0A1S1HB62-F1
#
_entry.id   AF-A0A1S1HB62-F1
#
_cell.length_a   1.000
_cell.length_b   1.000
_cell.length_c   1.000
_cell.angle_alpha   90.00
_cell.angle_beta   90.00
_cell.angle_gamma   90.00
#
_symmetry.space_group_name_H-M   'P 1'
#
loop_
_entity.id
_entity.type
_entity.pdbx_description
1 polymer ?
#
loop_
_entity_poly.entity_id
_entity_poly.type
_entity_poly.pdbx_seq_one_letter_code
_entity_poly.pdbx_strand_id
1 'polypeptide(L)'
;MASEKATISSVDEAAKLSAEQAIIAYCSGTFSVGGIMVAKDGTIVKQMHNAVIVDGFPHDPTAHGERQMVDWYYQQIYGGVMLPPPEDLTIVTSLDPCCMCTGAILTAGFRAVTVAEDNTSGINFDSSDTFNTLPSVLRPQAKATFSYPAIGGETCFARPSKGASILFPVGDGVIDDQTAALCEVIFDDTLQTVRDDINHDLPPDKLKNIADLPEDNYIRKAVSDVDERALQYEFHGEAQPRDQVAFANAMADTMRQDHANGGPGEAIALIDPFDNFLFMTSGALNVSKIMTAFMILTRGYAKLRYTLHQAHQADPDQYPEDPLEYLAHPKYCRFLTALSPNESSQSYMGLGAYGSTMEGPFDTVKQYQYAVPRISQSAIDAITQGMPPLYSQIIKVKLSEIEGVGFFRQIIQDTWISLGGG
;
A
#
# COMPACT_ATOMS: atom_id res chain seq x y z
N MET A 1 -26.05 -29.30 2.18
CA MET A 1 -25.30 -29.42 3.45
C MET A 1 -24.32 -28.27 3.47
N ALA A 2 -24.50 -27.30 4.36
CA ALA A 2 -23.50 -26.25 4.53
C ALA A 2 -22.21 -26.93 4.97
N SER A 3 -21.11 -26.71 4.22
CA SER A 3 -19.78 -27.11 4.68
C SER A 3 -19.60 -26.60 6.09
N GLU A 4 -19.32 -27.49 7.04
CA GLU A 4 -18.87 -27.10 8.37
C GLU A 4 -17.67 -26.18 8.16
N LYS A 5 -17.75 -24.94 8.69
CA LYS A 5 -16.64 -23.99 8.54
C LYS A 5 -15.52 -24.45 9.46
N ALA A 6 -14.29 -24.50 8.95
CA ALA A 6 -13.14 -24.82 9.77
C ALA A 6 -13.00 -23.79 10.91
N THR A 7 -12.79 -24.29 12.12
CA THR A 7 -12.62 -23.50 13.34
C THR A 7 -11.27 -23.80 13.95
N ILE A 8 -10.58 -22.78 14.46
CA ILE A 8 -9.37 -22.94 15.27
C ILE A 8 -9.69 -22.95 16.75
N SER A 9 -8.83 -23.60 17.52
CA SER A 9 -8.98 -23.83 18.97
C SER A 9 -7.90 -23.13 19.81
N SER A 10 -6.82 -22.66 19.19
CA SER A 10 -5.71 -21.99 19.87
C SER A 10 -5.03 -20.91 19.01
N VAL A 11 -4.25 -20.04 19.66
CA VAL A 11 -3.41 -19.06 18.95
C VAL A 11 -2.28 -19.73 18.16
N ASP A 12 -1.77 -20.86 18.63
CA ASP A 12 -0.72 -21.63 17.96
C ASP A 12 -1.23 -22.26 16.65
N GLU A 13 -2.46 -22.79 16.66
CA GLU A 13 -3.11 -23.29 15.45
C GLU A 13 -3.31 -22.16 14.41
N ALA A 14 -3.70 -20.98 14.88
CA ALA A 14 -3.81 -19.78 14.03
C ALA A 14 -2.45 -19.36 13.43
N ALA A 15 -1.39 -19.43 14.24
CA ALA A 15 -0.04 -19.10 13.83
C ALA A 15 0.49 -20.07 12.78
N LYS A 16 0.26 -21.37 12.96
CA LYS A 16 0.62 -22.41 11.99
C LYS A 16 -0.05 -22.21 10.64
N LEU A 17 -1.35 -21.93 10.63
CA LEU A 17 -2.08 -21.61 9.39
C LEU A 17 -1.56 -20.32 8.72
N SER A 18 -1.14 -19.33 9.50
CA SER A 18 -0.52 -18.11 8.95
C SER A 18 0.85 -18.42 8.34
N ALA A 19 1.64 -19.29 8.99
CA ALA A 19 2.92 -19.77 8.47
C ALA A 19 2.75 -20.60 7.18
N GLU A 20 1.69 -21.41 7.08
CA GLU A 20 1.34 -22.11 5.83
C GLU A 20 1.09 -21.13 4.68
N GLN A 21 0.41 -19.99 4.93
CA GLN A 21 0.25 -18.96 3.91
C GLN A 21 1.58 -18.29 3.53
N ALA A 22 2.49 -18.10 4.48
CA ALA A 22 3.83 -17.59 4.19
C ALA A 22 4.65 -18.58 3.33
N ILE A 23 4.53 -19.89 3.55
CA ILE A 23 5.12 -20.93 2.69
C ILE A 23 4.49 -20.89 1.29
N ILE A 24 3.18 -20.67 1.15
CA ILE A 24 2.55 -20.55 -0.17
C ILE A 24 3.12 -19.34 -0.93
N ALA A 25 3.31 -18.19 -0.28
CA ALA A 25 3.98 -17.03 -0.88
C ALA A 25 5.42 -17.32 -1.29
N TYR A 26 6.19 -18.02 -0.44
CA TYR A 26 7.54 -18.49 -0.76
C TYR A 26 7.53 -19.30 -2.07
N CYS A 27 6.64 -20.29 -2.16
CA CYS A 27 6.53 -21.17 -3.32
C CYS A 27 6.02 -20.45 -4.59
N SER A 28 5.33 -19.31 -4.46
CA SER A 28 4.89 -18.51 -5.61
C SER A 28 5.92 -17.47 -6.08
N GLY A 29 7.07 -17.36 -5.42
CA GLY A 29 8.14 -16.44 -5.82
C GLY A 29 7.89 -14.98 -5.44
N THR A 30 7.11 -14.74 -4.39
CA THR A 30 6.89 -13.38 -3.83
C THR A 30 7.36 -13.33 -2.37
N PHE A 31 7.22 -12.17 -1.71
CA PHE A 31 7.64 -11.99 -0.31
C PHE A 31 6.92 -12.98 0.62
N SER A 32 7.66 -13.77 1.39
CA SER A 32 7.13 -14.88 2.21
C SER A 32 6.36 -14.41 3.44
N VAL A 33 5.19 -13.82 3.21
CA VAL A 33 4.28 -13.29 4.24
C VAL A 33 2.87 -13.77 3.94
N GLY A 34 2.13 -14.17 4.98
CA GLY A 34 0.76 -14.59 4.83
C GLY A 34 -0.01 -14.55 6.15
N GLY A 35 -1.31 -14.81 6.08
CA GLY A 35 -2.15 -14.74 7.26
C GLY A 35 -3.56 -15.25 7.03
N ILE A 36 -4.29 -15.27 8.14
CA ILE A 36 -5.69 -15.69 8.18
C ILE A 36 -6.56 -14.66 8.89
N MET A 37 -7.82 -14.59 8.50
CA MET A 37 -8.86 -13.82 9.17
C MET A 37 -9.74 -14.77 9.96
N VAL A 38 -9.91 -14.51 11.26
CA VAL A 38 -10.61 -15.37 12.21
C VAL A 38 -11.69 -14.57 12.94
N ALA A 39 -12.88 -15.16 13.07
CA ALA A 39 -13.96 -14.59 13.87
C ALA A 39 -13.82 -14.94 15.36
N LYS A 40 -14.52 -14.20 16.24
CA LYS A 40 -14.51 -14.44 17.70
C LYS A 40 -14.79 -15.89 18.14
N ASP A 41 -15.59 -16.62 17.38
CA ASP A 41 -15.93 -18.02 17.68
C ASP A 41 -14.86 -19.03 17.22
N GLY A 42 -13.73 -18.55 16.67
CA GLY A 42 -12.67 -19.37 16.12
C GLY A 42 -12.87 -19.73 14.64
N THR A 43 -13.97 -19.33 14.01
CA THR A 43 -14.20 -19.63 12.59
C THR A 43 -13.16 -18.96 11.70
N ILE A 44 -12.53 -19.74 10.82
CA ILE A 44 -11.66 -19.21 9.76
C ILE A 44 -12.56 -18.58 8.68
N VAL A 45 -12.43 -17.27 8.52
CA VAL A 45 -13.19 -16.47 7.56
C VAL A 45 -12.48 -16.42 6.21
N LYS A 46 -11.16 -16.21 6.22
CA LYS A 46 -10.34 -16.10 5.02
C LYS A 46 -8.89 -16.47 5.29
N GLN A 47 -8.19 -16.94 4.27
CA GLN A 47 -6.73 -17.13 4.28
C GLN A 47 -6.18 -16.48 3.02
N MET A 48 -5.07 -15.74 3.15
CA MET A 48 -4.41 -15.05 2.04
C MET A 48 -2.92 -14.94 2.30
N HIS A 49 -2.15 -14.94 1.23
CA HIS A 49 -0.70 -14.76 1.22
C HIS A 49 -0.34 -13.53 0.39
N ASN A 50 0.88 -13.01 0.56
CA ASN A 50 1.40 -11.95 -0.29
C ASN A 50 1.27 -12.35 -1.77
N ALA A 51 0.89 -11.40 -2.62
CA ALA A 51 0.75 -11.59 -4.06
C ALA A 51 1.25 -10.35 -4.83
N VAL A 52 2.29 -9.69 -4.29
CA VAL A 52 2.89 -8.51 -4.92
C VAL A 52 3.45 -8.86 -6.30
N ILE A 53 4.12 -10.01 -6.38
CA ILE A 53 4.69 -10.56 -7.60
C ILE A 53 3.81 -11.70 -8.12
N VAL A 54 3.50 -11.65 -9.41
CA VAL A 54 2.81 -12.71 -10.15
C VAL A 54 3.59 -12.95 -11.43
N ASP A 55 3.79 -14.22 -11.81
CA ASP A 55 4.54 -14.59 -13.02
C ASP A 55 5.92 -13.90 -13.14
N GLY A 56 6.59 -13.64 -12.01
CA GLY A 56 7.90 -12.99 -11.95
C GLY A 56 7.90 -11.47 -12.12
N PHE A 57 6.73 -10.81 -12.15
CA PHE A 57 6.64 -9.36 -12.34
C PHE A 57 5.71 -8.68 -11.31
N PRO A 58 5.99 -7.44 -10.86
CA PRO A 58 5.09 -6.68 -9.99
C PRO A 58 3.70 -6.51 -10.59
N HIS A 59 2.69 -7.05 -9.90
CA HIS A 59 1.29 -7.02 -10.32
C HIS A 59 0.45 -6.02 -9.52
N ASP A 60 0.63 -6.03 -8.19
CA ASP A 60 0.04 -5.07 -7.26
C ASP A 60 1.02 -4.85 -6.09
N PRO A 61 1.75 -3.71 -6.01
CA PRO A 61 2.75 -3.46 -4.97
C PRO A 61 2.17 -3.36 -3.56
N THR A 62 0.86 -3.49 -3.43
CA THR A 62 0.08 -3.33 -2.20
C THR A 62 -0.57 -4.65 -1.78
N ALA A 63 -0.39 -5.73 -2.55
CA ALA A 63 -1.00 -7.04 -2.33
C ALA A 63 -0.32 -7.84 -1.19
N HIS A 64 -0.19 -7.22 -0.02
CA HIS A 64 0.20 -7.90 1.21
C HIS A 64 -0.98 -8.72 1.76
N GLY A 65 -0.71 -9.83 2.45
CA GLY A 65 -1.76 -10.75 2.93
C GLY A 65 -2.81 -10.05 3.80
N GLU A 66 -2.36 -9.21 4.74
CA GLU A 66 -3.23 -8.46 5.65
C GLU A 66 -4.10 -7.45 4.91
N ARG A 67 -3.49 -6.70 4.00
CA ARG A 67 -4.22 -5.72 3.18
C ARG A 67 -5.25 -6.43 2.29
N GLN A 68 -4.85 -7.50 1.61
CA GLN A 68 -5.74 -8.25 0.72
C GLN A 68 -6.95 -8.80 1.48
N MET A 69 -6.78 -9.23 2.74
CA MET A 69 -7.88 -9.67 3.60
C MET A 69 -8.87 -8.54 3.89
N VAL A 70 -8.40 -7.32 4.14
CA VAL A 70 -9.26 -6.14 4.31
C VAL A 70 -9.97 -5.78 3.00
N ASP A 71 -9.27 -5.82 1.86
CA ASP A 71 -9.86 -5.59 0.53
C ASP A 71 -10.97 -6.60 0.24
N TRP A 72 -10.69 -7.89 0.48
CA TRP A 72 -11.67 -8.96 0.32
C TRP A 72 -12.90 -8.73 1.20
N TYR A 73 -12.71 -8.36 2.47
CA TYR A 73 -13.81 -8.08 3.39
C TYR A 73 -14.74 -7.00 2.82
N TYR A 74 -14.19 -5.85 2.40
CA TYR A 74 -15.02 -4.78 1.85
C TYR A 74 -15.67 -5.17 0.52
N GLN A 75 -14.99 -5.94 -0.34
CA GLN A 75 -15.61 -6.48 -1.56
C GLN A 75 -16.79 -7.40 -1.24
N GLN A 76 -16.70 -8.24 -0.21
CA GLN A 76 -17.81 -9.09 0.21
C GLN A 76 -18.99 -8.26 0.74
N ILE A 77 -18.73 -7.29 1.63
CA ILE A 77 -19.77 -6.40 2.17
C ILE A 77 -20.43 -5.62 1.03
N TYR A 78 -19.65 -5.05 0.11
CA TYR A 78 -20.17 -4.33 -1.06
C TYR A 78 -21.02 -5.22 -1.96
N GLY A 79 -20.63 -6.50 -2.11
CA GLY A 79 -21.40 -7.54 -2.82
C GLY A 79 -22.63 -8.05 -2.06
N GLY A 80 -22.95 -7.51 -0.88
CA GLY A 80 -24.13 -7.88 -0.09
C GLY A 80 -23.96 -9.11 0.81
N VAL A 81 -22.73 -9.60 1.00
CA VAL A 81 -22.45 -10.69 1.94
C VAL A 81 -22.47 -10.15 3.35
N MET A 82 -23.17 -10.84 4.24
CA MET A 82 -23.17 -10.53 5.67
C MET A 82 -21.94 -11.15 6.33
N LEU A 83 -21.00 -10.31 6.79
CA LEU A 83 -19.84 -10.71 7.59
C LEU A 83 -19.93 -10.08 8.99
N PRO A 84 -19.27 -10.66 10.01
CA PRO A 84 -19.10 -10.00 11.31
C PRO A 84 -18.46 -8.62 11.13
N PRO A 85 -18.77 -7.64 12.00
CA PRO A 85 -18.14 -6.33 11.92
C PRO A 85 -16.61 -6.46 12.13
N PRO A 86 -15.80 -5.53 11.59
CA PRO A 86 -14.33 -5.67 11.61
C PRO A 86 -13.75 -5.83 13.01
N GLU A 87 -14.31 -5.17 14.02
CA GLU A 87 -13.87 -5.27 15.42
C GLU A 87 -14.06 -6.67 16.04
N ASP A 88 -14.84 -7.53 15.38
CA ASP A 88 -15.10 -8.93 15.75
C ASP A 88 -14.28 -9.92 14.91
N LEU A 89 -13.40 -9.40 14.05
CA LEU A 89 -12.52 -10.15 13.18
C LEU A 89 -11.06 -9.85 13.54
N THR A 90 -10.25 -10.91 13.59
CA THR A 90 -8.83 -10.85 13.91
C THR A 90 -8.02 -11.33 12.71
N ILE A 91 -7.08 -10.51 12.25
CA ILE A 91 -6.09 -10.89 11.26
C ILE A 91 -4.88 -11.46 11.99
N VAL A 92 -4.63 -12.75 11.85
CA VAL A 92 -3.40 -13.38 12.32
C VAL A 92 -2.40 -13.35 11.16
N THR A 93 -1.26 -12.71 11.37
CA THR A 93 -0.24 -12.48 10.33
C THR A 93 1.07 -13.15 10.72
N SER A 94 1.73 -13.75 9.73
CA SER A 94 3.01 -14.44 9.91
C SER A 94 4.12 -13.50 10.38
N LEU A 95 4.05 -12.23 10.00
CA LEU A 95 5.07 -11.21 10.25
C LEU A 95 4.43 -9.89 10.69
N ASP A 96 5.13 -9.10 11.49
CA ASP A 96 4.66 -7.80 12.00
C ASP A 96 4.22 -6.87 10.87
N PRO A 97 2.96 -6.36 10.88
CA PRO A 97 2.43 -5.61 9.76
C PRO A 97 3.21 -4.33 9.51
N CYS A 98 3.50 -4.07 8.23
CA CYS A 98 4.16 -2.85 7.80
C CYS A 98 3.20 -1.63 7.88
N CYS A 99 3.71 -0.41 7.73
CA CYS A 99 2.92 0.82 7.82
C CYS A 99 1.62 0.82 7.00
N MET A 100 1.64 0.25 5.79
CA MET A 100 0.47 0.12 4.94
C MET A 100 -0.58 -0.80 5.57
N CYS A 101 -0.17 -2.03 5.93
CA CYS A 101 -1.05 -3.02 6.56
C CYS A 101 -1.61 -2.51 7.89
N THR A 102 -0.77 -1.89 8.73
CA THR A 102 -1.19 -1.24 9.97
C THR A 102 -2.25 -0.18 9.71
N GLY A 103 -2.01 0.73 8.77
CA GLY A 103 -2.96 1.78 8.43
C GLY A 103 -4.29 1.21 7.91
N ALA A 104 -4.25 0.14 7.11
CA ALA A 104 -5.44 -0.56 6.63
C ALA A 104 -6.24 -1.21 7.79
N ILE A 105 -5.56 -1.93 8.69
CA ILE A 105 -6.15 -2.57 9.87
C ILE A 105 -6.83 -1.53 10.77
N LEU A 106 -6.12 -0.44 11.09
CA LEU A 106 -6.64 0.63 11.94
C LEU A 106 -7.81 1.39 11.28
N THR A 107 -7.74 1.65 9.98
CA THR A 107 -8.80 2.32 9.23
C THR A 107 -10.08 1.48 9.21
N ALA A 108 -9.94 0.17 9.01
CA ALA A 108 -11.07 -0.72 8.89
C ALA A 108 -11.63 -1.18 10.24
N GLY A 109 -10.80 -1.21 11.30
CA GLY A 109 -11.21 -1.54 12.67
C GLY A 109 -10.98 -3.00 13.07
N PHE A 110 -10.14 -3.74 12.34
CA PHE A 110 -9.80 -5.13 12.67
C PHE A 110 -8.91 -5.24 13.91
N ARG A 111 -8.88 -6.43 14.52
CA ARG A 111 -7.79 -6.82 15.45
C ARG A 111 -6.67 -7.50 14.69
N ALA A 112 -5.49 -7.53 15.29
CA ALA A 112 -4.34 -8.21 14.69
C ALA A 112 -3.56 -9.04 15.72
N VAL A 113 -3.11 -10.22 15.31
CA VAL A 113 -2.17 -11.06 16.05
C VAL A 113 -0.92 -11.23 15.19
N THR A 114 0.24 -10.89 15.75
CA THR A 114 1.53 -10.99 15.06
C THR A 114 2.29 -12.24 15.52
N VAL A 115 2.70 -13.08 14.57
CA VAL A 115 3.51 -14.29 14.84
C VAL A 115 5.00 -13.92 15.02
N ALA A 116 5.70 -13.50 13.97
CA ALA A 116 7.11 -13.07 14.02
C ALA A 116 7.26 -11.53 14.00
N GLU A 117 8.37 -11.01 14.50
CA GLU A 117 8.68 -9.57 14.48
C GLU A 117 9.39 -9.17 13.17
N ASP A 118 9.16 -7.94 12.70
CA ASP A 118 9.93 -7.34 11.59
C ASP A 118 10.62 -6.07 12.11
N ASN A 119 11.93 -6.14 12.28
CA ASN A 119 12.76 -5.06 12.82
C ASN A 119 13.07 -3.94 11.81
N THR A 120 12.60 -4.06 10.57
CA THR A 120 12.91 -3.15 9.46
C THR A 120 11.67 -2.42 8.96
N SER A 121 10.57 -3.13 8.72
CA SER A 121 9.34 -2.57 8.13
C SER A 121 8.14 -2.62 9.08
N GLY A 122 8.19 -3.49 10.09
CA GLY A 122 7.11 -3.73 11.04
C GLY A 122 6.77 -2.50 11.88
N ILE A 123 5.50 -2.35 12.23
CA ILE A 123 5.07 -1.20 13.02
C ILE A 123 5.62 -1.21 14.45
N ASN A 124 5.91 -2.38 14.98
CA ASN A 124 6.53 -2.63 16.28
C ASN A 124 7.98 -3.11 16.12
N PHE A 125 8.70 -2.57 15.14
CA PHE A 125 10.09 -2.93 14.83
C PHE A 125 11.05 -2.84 16.02
N ASP A 126 10.77 -1.96 16.99
CA ASP A 126 11.57 -1.78 18.20
C ASP A 126 11.14 -2.70 19.36
N SER A 127 10.16 -3.58 19.10
CA SER A 127 9.59 -4.54 20.05
C SER A 127 8.95 -3.91 21.29
N SER A 128 8.75 -2.59 21.33
CA SER A 128 8.42 -1.87 22.55
C SER A 128 6.93 -1.89 22.92
N ASP A 129 6.04 -2.21 21.98
CA ASP A 129 4.56 -2.06 22.04
C ASP A 129 4.07 -0.60 22.17
N THR A 130 4.97 0.37 22.07
CA THR A 130 4.63 1.78 22.24
C THR A 130 4.04 2.42 20.99
N PHE A 131 4.31 1.82 19.81
CA PHE A 131 3.94 2.31 18.49
C PHE A 131 4.34 3.76 18.25
N ASN A 132 5.53 4.16 18.71
CA ASN A 132 6.01 5.53 18.57
C ASN A 132 6.18 5.98 17.11
N THR A 133 6.23 5.03 16.17
CA THR A 133 6.27 5.25 14.72
C THR A 133 4.95 5.76 14.13
N LEU A 134 3.85 5.64 14.88
CA LEU A 134 2.55 6.16 14.49
C LEU A 134 2.39 7.62 14.94
N PRO A 135 1.59 8.43 14.20
CA PRO A 135 1.02 9.67 14.70
C PRO A 135 0.41 9.47 16.09
N SER A 136 0.62 10.44 16.98
CA SER A 136 0.27 10.30 18.41
C SER A 136 -1.20 9.93 18.63
N VAL A 137 -2.09 10.44 17.77
CA VAL A 137 -3.54 10.19 17.78
C VAL A 137 -3.91 8.73 17.49
N LEU A 138 -3.06 7.96 16.79
CA LEU A 138 -3.32 6.57 16.44
C LEU A 138 -2.78 5.57 17.46
N ARG A 139 -1.84 5.97 18.32
CA ARG A 139 -1.17 5.07 19.27
C ARG A 139 -2.13 4.37 20.24
N PRO A 140 -3.14 5.05 20.84
CA PRO A 140 -4.11 4.37 21.69
C PRO A 140 -4.90 3.30 20.94
N GLN A 141 -5.29 3.57 19.70
CA GLN A 141 -5.99 2.60 18.86
C GLN A 141 -5.09 1.40 18.54
N ALA A 142 -3.83 1.64 18.18
CA ALA A 142 -2.86 0.58 17.92
C ALA A 142 -2.66 -0.34 19.13
N LYS A 143 -2.50 0.23 20.33
CA LYS A 143 -2.40 -0.56 21.59
C LYS A 143 -3.61 -1.43 21.87
N ALA A 144 -4.80 -1.00 21.45
CA ALA A 144 -6.02 -1.80 21.57
C ALA A 144 -6.22 -2.81 20.41
N THR A 145 -5.40 -2.74 19.38
CA THR A 145 -5.58 -3.46 18.11
C THR A 145 -4.61 -4.63 17.95
N PHE A 146 -3.32 -4.41 18.24
CA PHE A 146 -2.25 -5.36 17.94
C PHE A 146 -1.89 -6.19 19.17
N SER A 147 -1.89 -7.51 19.01
CA SER A 147 -1.52 -8.51 19.99
C SER A 147 -0.24 -9.22 19.56
N TYR A 148 0.67 -9.43 20.49
CA TYR A 148 1.91 -10.20 20.31
C TYR A 148 1.89 -11.32 21.35
N PRO A 149 1.45 -12.54 20.97
CA PRO A 149 1.37 -13.66 21.90
C PRO A 149 2.74 -14.06 22.42
N ALA A 150 2.75 -14.78 23.54
CA ALA A 150 3.97 -15.39 24.04
C ALA A 150 4.48 -16.40 23.00
N ILE A 151 5.79 -16.39 22.76
CA ILE A 151 6.46 -17.45 22.01
C ILE A 151 7.15 -18.34 23.05
N GLY A 152 6.82 -19.63 23.04
CA GLY A 152 7.34 -20.62 23.98
C GLY A 152 8.79 -20.99 23.69
N GLY A 153 9.27 -22.05 24.33
CA GLY A 153 10.61 -22.59 24.06
C GLY A 153 11.77 -21.89 24.77
N GLU A 154 12.99 -22.33 24.44
CA GLU A 154 14.26 -21.84 25.01
C GLU A 154 15.16 -21.19 23.94
N THR A 155 14.61 -20.92 22.75
CA THR A 155 15.35 -20.36 21.62
C THR A 155 15.39 -18.82 21.66
N CYS A 156 16.14 -18.22 20.73
CA CYS A 156 16.22 -16.76 20.58
C CYS A 156 14.90 -16.09 20.16
N PHE A 157 13.89 -16.87 19.75
CA PHE A 157 12.56 -16.39 19.37
C PHE A 157 11.60 -16.30 20.56
N ALA A 158 11.96 -16.89 21.71
CA ALA A 158 11.12 -16.88 22.91
C ALA A 158 10.90 -15.45 23.40
N ARG A 159 9.63 -15.07 23.65
CA ARG A 159 9.26 -13.75 24.16
C ARG A 159 8.01 -13.81 25.03
N PRO A 160 7.86 -12.92 26.03
CA PRO A 160 6.61 -12.77 26.75
C PRO A 160 5.52 -12.16 25.86
N SER A 161 4.26 -12.41 26.21
CA SER A 161 3.12 -11.76 25.54
C SER A 161 3.07 -10.25 25.83
N LYS A 162 2.66 -9.46 24.84
CA LYS A 162 2.44 -8.00 24.94
C LYS A 162 1.30 -7.53 24.03
N GLY A 163 0.81 -6.31 24.23
CA GLY A 163 -0.25 -5.71 23.42
C GLY A 163 -1.68 -6.11 23.82
N ALA A 164 -2.59 -6.03 22.86
CA ALA A 164 -4.04 -6.21 23.06
C ALA A 164 -4.42 -7.66 23.42
N SER A 165 -5.61 -7.86 23.97
CA SER A 165 -6.19 -9.20 24.18
C SER A 165 -6.68 -9.81 22.86
N ILE A 166 -6.47 -11.12 22.70
CA ILE A 166 -6.92 -11.90 21.54
C ILE A 166 -8.40 -12.26 21.72
N LEU A 167 -9.19 -12.18 20.64
CA LEU A 167 -10.66 -12.30 20.72
C LEU A 167 -11.22 -13.70 20.45
N PHE A 168 -10.44 -14.59 19.86
CA PHE A 168 -10.82 -15.98 19.54
C PHE A 168 -10.25 -16.96 20.57
N PRO A 169 -10.64 -18.26 20.57
CA PRO A 169 -10.10 -19.25 21.50
C PRO A 169 -8.57 -19.33 21.47
N VAL A 170 -7.93 -18.99 22.59
CA VAL A 170 -6.46 -18.87 22.66
C VAL A 170 -5.73 -20.16 23.05
N GLY A 171 -6.45 -21.16 23.57
CA GLY A 171 -5.82 -22.34 24.19
C GLY A 171 -4.89 -21.93 25.33
N ASP A 172 -3.65 -22.42 25.31
CA ASP A 172 -2.61 -22.06 26.28
C ASP A 172 -2.04 -20.64 26.06
N GLY A 173 -2.42 -19.97 24.96
CA GLY A 173 -2.00 -18.60 24.66
C GLY A 173 -0.54 -18.44 24.23
N VAL A 174 0.15 -19.55 23.94
CA VAL A 174 1.56 -19.61 23.56
C VAL A 174 1.67 -20.15 22.14
N ILE A 175 2.46 -19.49 21.29
CA ILE A 175 2.84 -19.98 19.95
C ILE A 175 4.15 -20.77 20.07
N ASP A 176 4.25 -21.87 19.33
CA ASP A 176 5.47 -22.68 19.21
C ASP A 176 6.63 -21.88 18.56
N ASP A 177 7.83 -21.96 19.12
CA ASP A 177 8.97 -21.18 18.65
C ASP A 177 9.45 -21.58 17.26
N GLN A 178 9.21 -22.82 16.83
CA GLN A 178 9.50 -23.25 15.46
C GLN A 178 8.59 -22.56 14.44
N THR A 179 7.35 -22.24 14.84
CA THR A 179 6.41 -21.52 13.97
C THR A 179 6.86 -20.06 13.80
N ALA A 180 7.27 -19.41 14.88
CA ALA A 180 7.84 -18.05 14.82
C ALA A 180 9.13 -18.02 14.00
N ALA A 181 10.06 -18.95 14.28
CA ALA A 181 11.32 -19.09 13.56
C ALA A 181 11.11 -19.32 12.06
N LEU A 182 10.16 -20.18 11.69
CA LEU A 182 9.80 -20.43 10.29
C LEU A 182 9.40 -19.12 9.59
N CYS A 183 8.45 -18.39 10.16
CA CYS A 183 7.95 -17.13 9.58
C CYS A 183 9.06 -16.09 9.40
N GLU A 184 9.95 -15.94 10.39
CA GLU A 184 11.06 -14.99 10.34
C GLU A 184 12.10 -15.40 9.28
N VAL A 185 12.54 -16.67 9.32
CA VAL A 185 13.65 -17.15 8.48
C VAL A 185 13.27 -17.19 7.00
N ILE A 186 12.08 -17.64 6.63
CA ILE A 186 11.68 -17.70 5.20
C ILE A 186 11.44 -16.30 4.62
N PHE A 187 11.02 -15.35 5.44
CA PHE A 187 10.91 -13.97 5.03
C PHE A 187 12.30 -13.39 4.73
N ASP A 188 13.25 -13.54 5.66
CA ASP A 188 14.63 -13.07 5.48
C ASP A 188 15.32 -13.71 4.27
N ASP A 189 15.12 -15.02 4.05
CA ASP A 189 15.68 -15.76 2.91
C ASP A 189 15.18 -15.24 1.55
N THR A 190 13.89 -14.87 1.47
CA THR A 190 13.28 -14.40 0.21
C THR A 190 13.42 -12.92 -0.03
N LEU A 191 13.63 -12.11 1.02
CA LEU A 191 13.56 -10.66 0.93
C LEU A 191 14.53 -10.08 -0.10
N GLN A 192 15.80 -10.46 -0.05
CA GLN A 192 16.81 -9.92 -0.97
C GLN A 192 16.64 -10.51 -2.37
N THR A 193 16.38 -11.81 -2.48
CA THR A 193 16.18 -12.50 -3.76
C THR A 193 15.01 -11.89 -4.53
N VAL A 194 13.85 -11.74 -3.91
CA VAL A 194 12.67 -11.13 -4.56
C VAL A 194 12.93 -9.68 -4.96
N ARG A 195 13.63 -8.90 -4.12
CA ARG A 195 14.01 -7.52 -4.47
C ARG A 195 14.95 -7.45 -5.67
N ASP A 196 15.92 -8.35 -5.74
CA ASP A 196 16.86 -8.41 -6.85
C ASP A 196 16.12 -8.83 -8.13
N ASP A 197 15.20 -9.80 -8.04
CA ASP A 197 14.43 -10.32 -9.18
C ASP A 197 13.49 -9.28 -9.83
N ILE A 198 13.04 -8.27 -9.07
CA ILE A 198 12.05 -7.29 -9.57
C ILE A 198 12.66 -5.94 -9.91
N ASN A 199 13.90 -5.67 -9.49
CA ASN A 199 14.57 -4.38 -9.67
C ASN A 199 15.39 -4.32 -10.97
N HIS A 200 14.77 -4.74 -12.08
CA HIS A 200 15.38 -4.80 -13.41
C HIS A 200 14.95 -3.68 -14.37
N ASP A 201 14.12 -2.75 -13.88
CA ASP A 201 13.66 -1.62 -14.68
C ASP A 201 14.78 -0.71 -15.15
N LEU A 202 14.62 -0.18 -16.37
CA LEU A 202 15.57 0.73 -16.96
C LEU A 202 15.69 2.04 -16.16
N PRO A 203 16.92 2.55 -15.94
CA PRO A 203 17.11 3.85 -15.34
C PRO A 203 16.64 4.98 -16.28
N PRO A 204 16.37 6.20 -15.77
CA PRO A 204 15.75 7.27 -16.55
C PRO A 204 16.49 7.66 -17.85
N ASP A 205 17.83 7.57 -17.88
CA ASP A 205 18.65 7.88 -19.06
C ASP A 205 18.55 6.84 -20.18
N LYS A 206 17.91 5.70 -19.91
CA LYS A 206 17.67 4.60 -20.86
C LYS A 206 16.20 4.47 -21.27
N LEU A 207 15.30 5.19 -20.61
CA LEU A 207 13.90 5.22 -20.99
C LEU A 207 13.69 6.00 -22.28
N LYS A 208 12.57 5.75 -22.94
CA LYS A 208 12.06 6.45 -24.11
C LYS A 208 10.80 7.22 -23.73
N ASN A 209 10.59 8.36 -24.39
CA ASN A 209 9.42 9.17 -24.14
C ASN A 209 8.18 8.53 -24.80
N ILE A 210 7.15 8.24 -24.01
CA ILE A 210 5.88 7.69 -24.52
C ILE A 210 5.20 8.62 -25.53
N ALA A 211 5.42 9.94 -25.44
CA ALA A 211 4.88 10.92 -26.38
C ALA A 211 5.47 10.79 -27.80
N ASP A 212 6.63 10.12 -27.95
CA ASP A 212 7.27 9.88 -29.26
C ASP A 212 6.63 8.68 -29.99
N LEU A 213 5.78 7.89 -29.32
CA LEU A 213 5.06 6.78 -29.95
C LEU A 213 3.90 7.30 -30.83
N PRO A 214 3.60 6.62 -31.96
CA PRO A 214 2.41 6.88 -32.76
C PRO A 214 1.13 6.90 -31.91
N GLU A 215 0.17 7.76 -32.25
CA GLU A 215 -1.11 7.89 -31.54
C GLU A 215 -1.88 6.56 -31.42
N ASP A 216 -1.74 5.70 -32.42
CA ASP A 216 -2.39 4.41 -32.48
C ASP A 216 -1.57 3.25 -31.88
N ASN A 217 -0.37 3.54 -31.34
CA ASN A 217 0.46 2.54 -30.65
C ASN A 217 -0.28 1.98 -29.43
N TYR A 218 -0.09 0.68 -29.18
CA TYR A 218 -0.82 -0.06 -28.15
C TYR A 218 -0.51 0.39 -26.72
N ILE A 219 0.74 0.82 -26.43
CA ILE A 219 1.13 1.35 -25.11
C ILE A 219 0.41 2.68 -24.87
N ARG A 220 0.46 3.58 -25.86
CA ARG A 220 -0.19 4.90 -25.78
C ARG A 220 -1.70 4.78 -25.64
N LYS A 221 -2.33 3.90 -26.43
CA LYS A 221 -3.76 3.58 -26.29
C LYS A 221 -4.10 3.06 -24.90
N ALA A 222 -3.32 2.13 -24.36
CA ALA A 222 -3.59 1.56 -23.04
C ALA A 222 -3.49 2.61 -21.91
N VAL A 223 -2.56 3.56 -21.99
CA VAL A 223 -2.50 4.69 -21.05
C VAL A 223 -3.73 5.60 -21.22
N SER A 224 -4.11 5.93 -22.45
CA SER A 224 -5.31 6.74 -22.73
C SER A 224 -6.62 6.06 -22.35
N ASP A 225 -6.68 4.73 -22.37
CA ASP A 225 -7.84 3.96 -21.91
C ASP A 225 -7.99 4.02 -20.38
N VAL A 226 -6.89 4.22 -19.64
CA VAL A 226 -6.91 4.44 -18.19
C VAL A 226 -7.40 5.85 -17.86
N ASP A 227 -6.94 6.86 -18.59
CA ASP A 227 -7.38 8.26 -18.46
C ASP A 227 -7.29 8.96 -19.81
N GLU A 228 -8.43 9.41 -20.34
CA GLU A 228 -8.51 10.05 -21.66
C GLU A 228 -7.65 11.32 -21.76
N ARG A 229 -7.31 11.93 -20.61
CA ARG A 229 -6.48 13.13 -20.51
C ARG A 229 -4.98 12.82 -20.58
N ALA A 230 -4.59 11.54 -20.62
CA ALA A 230 -3.19 11.11 -20.74
C ALA A 230 -2.47 11.86 -21.87
N LEU A 231 -1.24 12.31 -21.61
CA LEU A 231 -0.38 13.05 -22.54
C LEU A 231 -0.94 14.41 -23.00
N GLN A 232 -2.08 14.88 -22.46
CA GLN A 232 -2.63 16.21 -22.77
C GLN A 232 -2.05 17.31 -21.89
N TYR A 233 -1.39 16.95 -20.78
CA TYR A 233 -0.72 17.89 -19.88
C TYR A 233 0.77 17.59 -19.81
N GLU A 234 1.59 18.63 -19.92
CA GLU A 234 3.05 18.58 -19.89
C GLU A 234 3.60 19.52 -18.80
N PHE A 235 4.69 19.11 -18.15
CA PHE A 235 5.33 19.88 -17.07
C PHE A 235 6.72 20.43 -17.44
N HIS A 236 7.40 19.95 -18.50
CA HIS A 236 8.70 20.45 -19.02
C HIS A 236 9.78 20.82 -17.97
N GLY A 237 10.04 19.98 -16.98
CA GLY A 237 11.02 20.21 -15.91
C GLY A 237 10.55 21.16 -14.81
N GLU A 238 9.35 21.72 -14.94
CA GLU A 238 8.74 22.60 -13.95
C GLU A 238 8.06 21.80 -12.84
N ALA A 239 7.92 22.45 -11.68
CA ALA A 239 7.12 21.89 -10.59
C ALA A 239 5.62 21.87 -10.95
N GLN A 240 5.16 22.77 -11.83
CA GLN A 240 3.75 22.99 -12.16
C GLN A 240 3.44 22.64 -13.63
N PRO A 241 2.21 22.23 -13.94
CA PRO A 241 1.80 21.97 -15.32
C PRO A 241 1.80 23.26 -16.13
N ARG A 242 2.09 23.16 -17.44
CA ARG A 242 2.13 24.31 -18.35
C ARG A 242 0.79 25.04 -18.43
N ASP A 243 -0.31 24.30 -18.56
CA ASP A 243 -1.66 24.83 -18.40
C ASP A 243 -2.16 24.60 -16.97
N GLN A 244 -1.75 25.52 -16.09
CA GLN A 244 -2.10 25.48 -14.67
C GLN A 244 -3.60 25.45 -14.42
N VAL A 245 -4.38 26.17 -15.24
CA VAL A 245 -5.83 26.32 -15.00
C VAL A 245 -6.56 25.06 -15.44
N ALA A 246 -6.28 24.55 -16.65
CA ALA A 246 -6.93 23.35 -17.15
C ALA A 246 -6.63 22.13 -16.25
N PHE A 247 -5.35 21.93 -15.88
CA PHE A 247 -4.96 20.83 -15.01
C PHE A 247 -5.56 20.97 -13.60
N ALA A 248 -5.58 22.17 -13.03
CA ALA A 248 -6.20 22.42 -11.72
C ALA A 248 -7.69 22.09 -11.72
N ASN A 249 -8.41 22.48 -12.77
CA ASN A 249 -9.84 22.18 -12.89
C ASN A 249 -10.08 20.67 -13.01
N ALA A 250 -9.28 19.95 -13.80
CA ALA A 250 -9.36 18.50 -13.90
C ALA A 250 -9.10 17.80 -12.56
N MET A 251 -8.12 18.29 -11.78
CA MET A 251 -7.84 17.77 -10.44
C MET A 251 -8.95 18.15 -9.46
N ALA A 252 -9.48 19.36 -9.52
CA ALA A 252 -10.62 19.79 -8.70
C ALA A 252 -11.86 18.94 -8.96
N ASP A 253 -12.16 18.59 -10.21
CA ASP A 253 -13.26 17.68 -10.55
C ASP A 253 -13.05 16.30 -9.92
N THR A 254 -11.81 15.81 -9.93
CA THR A 254 -11.42 14.54 -9.28
C THR A 254 -11.58 14.62 -7.76
N MET A 255 -11.24 15.75 -7.13
CA MET A 255 -11.49 15.98 -5.69
C MET A 255 -12.99 15.96 -5.36
N ARG A 256 -13.84 16.56 -6.20
CA ARG A 256 -15.30 16.51 -6.01
C ARG A 256 -15.82 15.08 -6.13
N GLN A 257 -15.25 14.28 -7.03
CA GLN A 257 -15.59 12.87 -7.17
C GLN A 257 -15.19 12.06 -5.91
N ASP A 258 -14.00 12.30 -5.35
CA ASP A 258 -13.58 11.68 -4.08
C ASP A 258 -14.55 12.02 -2.95
N HIS A 259 -14.92 13.30 -2.84
CA HIS A 259 -15.87 13.76 -1.83
C HIS A 259 -17.26 13.12 -2.00
N ALA A 260 -17.74 13.00 -3.24
CA ALA A 260 -18.98 12.28 -3.54
C ALA A 260 -18.89 10.79 -3.17
N ASN A 261 -17.69 10.20 -3.19
CA ASN A 261 -17.40 8.85 -2.73
C ASN A 261 -17.13 8.76 -1.22
N GLY A 262 -17.40 9.82 -0.44
CA GLY A 262 -17.23 9.85 1.01
C GLY A 262 -15.82 10.16 1.49
N GLY A 263 -14.92 10.58 0.58
CA GLY A 263 -13.57 11.01 0.89
C GLY A 263 -13.43 12.49 1.26
N PRO A 264 -12.23 12.91 1.70
CA PRO A 264 -11.95 14.29 2.10
C PRO A 264 -11.68 15.24 0.92
N GLY A 265 -11.84 14.79 -0.33
CA GLY A 265 -11.47 15.54 -1.52
C GLY A 265 -10.03 15.24 -1.97
N GLU A 266 -9.58 13.99 -1.84
CA GLU A 266 -8.28 13.53 -2.33
C GLU A 266 -8.30 13.30 -3.85
N ALA A 267 -7.23 13.76 -4.52
CA ALA A 267 -6.95 13.44 -5.90
C ALA A 267 -5.44 13.29 -6.05
N ILE A 268 -5.00 12.37 -6.90
CA ILE A 268 -3.57 12.14 -7.15
C ILE A 268 -3.33 11.89 -8.64
N ALA A 269 -2.29 12.53 -9.17
CA ALA A 269 -1.82 12.38 -10.54
C ALA A 269 -0.45 11.69 -10.58
N LEU A 270 -0.25 10.86 -11.60
CA LEU A 270 1.04 10.28 -11.95
C LEU A 270 1.63 11.01 -13.17
N ILE A 271 2.86 11.47 -13.02
CA ILE A 271 3.64 12.13 -14.06
C ILE A 271 4.91 11.31 -14.29
N ASP A 272 5.22 10.99 -15.54
CA ASP A 272 6.38 10.19 -15.89
C ASP A 272 7.71 11.00 -15.80
N PRO A 273 8.88 10.35 -15.98
CA PRO A 273 10.17 11.03 -15.94
C PRO A 273 10.41 12.04 -17.07
N PHE A 274 9.56 12.06 -18.10
CA PHE A 274 9.60 12.98 -19.24
C PHE A 274 8.60 14.14 -19.08
N ASP A 275 8.01 14.28 -17.90
CA ASP A 275 7.02 15.31 -17.56
C ASP A 275 5.69 15.18 -18.30
N ASN A 276 5.36 13.98 -18.78
CA ASN A 276 4.05 13.68 -19.32
C ASN A 276 3.10 13.28 -18.19
N PHE A 277 1.91 13.87 -18.19
CA PHE A 277 0.80 13.35 -17.40
C PHE A 277 0.36 11.99 -17.93
N LEU A 278 0.32 10.97 -17.06
CA LEU A 278 -0.17 9.64 -17.43
C LEU A 278 -1.64 9.47 -17.05
N PHE A 279 -1.99 9.63 -15.77
CA PHE A 279 -3.39 9.53 -15.32
C PHE A 279 -3.59 10.10 -13.92
N MET A 280 -4.85 10.34 -13.54
CA MET A 280 -5.27 10.86 -12.24
C MET A 280 -6.53 10.18 -11.72
N THR A 281 -6.57 9.94 -10.40
CA THR A 281 -7.71 9.27 -9.76
C THR A 281 -8.08 9.88 -8.41
N SER A 282 -9.33 9.66 -8.01
CA SER A 282 -9.86 9.86 -6.65
C SER A 282 -9.75 8.58 -5.82
N GLY A 283 -10.14 8.66 -4.54
CA GLY A 283 -10.48 7.49 -3.72
C GLY A 283 -11.88 6.92 -4.02
N ALA A 284 -12.17 5.78 -3.40
CA ALA A 284 -13.46 5.08 -3.48
C ALA A 284 -13.92 4.57 -2.09
N LEU A 285 -13.96 5.48 -1.10
CA LEU A 285 -14.22 5.12 0.30
C LEU A 285 -15.63 4.58 0.56
N ASN A 286 -16.59 4.91 -0.30
CA ASN A 286 -17.93 4.33 -0.34
C ASN A 286 -17.94 2.83 -0.68
N VAL A 287 -16.91 2.33 -1.38
CA VAL A 287 -16.74 0.89 -1.69
C VAL A 287 -15.90 0.21 -0.61
N SER A 288 -14.76 0.80 -0.26
CA SER A 288 -13.83 0.26 0.73
C SER A 288 -13.13 1.40 1.46
N LYS A 289 -13.11 1.37 2.80
CA LYS A 289 -12.45 2.40 3.60
C LYS A 289 -10.95 2.50 3.36
N ILE A 290 -10.34 1.48 2.76
CA ILE A 290 -8.91 1.44 2.46
C ILE A 290 -8.58 1.75 0.99
N MET A 291 -9.58 2.05 0.15
CA MET A 291 -9.38 2.47 -1.25
C MET A 291 -9.12 3.99 -1.34
N THR A 292 -7.97 4.43 -0.83
CA THR A 292 -7.50 5.81 -0.99
C THR A 292 -7.06 6.08 -2.43
N ALA A 293 -6.95 7.35 -2.80
CA ALA A 293 -6.53 7.74 -4.15
C ALA A 293 -5.14 7.19 -4.50
N PHE A 294 -4.18 7.24 -3.56
CA PHE A 294 -2.85 6.66 -3.74
C PHE A 294 -2.92 5.15 -4.01
N MET A 295 -3.78 4.42 -3.28
CA MET A 295 -3.93 2.98 -3.45
C MET A 295 -4.47 2.62 -4.82
N ILE A 296 -5.51 3.33 -5.28
CA ILE A 296 -6.09 3.09 -6.61
C ILE A 296 -5.04 3.40 -7.69
N LEU A 297 -4.32 4.51 -7.55
CA LEU A 297 -3.33 4.93 -8.53
C LEU A 297 -2.19 3.91 -8.68
N THR A 298 -1.54 3.54 -7.57
CA THR A 298 -0.37 2.64 -7.64
C THR A 298 -0.74 1.26 -8.18
N ARG A 299 -1.92 0.74 -7.79
CA ARG A 299 -2.45 -0.53 -8.29
C ARG A 299 -2.79 -0.46 -9.77
N GLY A 300 -3.43 0.63 -10.20
CA GLY A 300 -3.76 0.87 -11.59
C GLY A 300 -2.51 0.89 -12.47
N TYR A 301 -1.47 1.62 -12.02
CA TYR A 301 -0.21 1.69 -12.75
C TYR A 301 0.51 0.34 -12.82
N ALA A 302 0.61 -0.37 -11.69
CA ALA A 302 1.22 -1.70 -11.67
C ALA A 302 0.47 -2.67 -12.58
N LYS A 303 -0.87 -2.66 -12.54
CA LYS A 303 -1.69 -3.52 -13.42
C LYS A 303 -1.52 -3.18 -14.90
N LEU A 304 -1.42 -1.90 -15.25
CA LEU A 304 -1.17 -1.45 -16.61
C LEU A 304 0.18 -1.99 -17.10
N ARG A 305 1.27 -1.75 -16.33
CA ARG A 305 2.62 -2.23 -16.65
C ARG A 305 2.66 -3.74 -16.80
N TYR A 306 2.12 -4.47 -15.83
CA TYR A 306 2.01 -5.92 -15.85
C TYR A 306 1.32 -6.42 -17.12
N THR A 307 0.14 -5.87 -17.42
CA THR A 307 -0.69 -6.36 -18.54
C THR A 307 0.01 -6.16 -19.87
N LEU A 308 0.64 -5.00 -20.07
CA LEU A 308 1.40 -4.72 -21.28
C LEU A 308 2.67 -5.57 -21.36
N HIS A 309 3.39 -5.73 -20.25
CA HIS A 309 4.59 -6.57 -20.20
C HIS A 309 4.26 -8.02 -20.57
N GLN A 310 3.21 -8.61 -20.00
CA GLN A 310 2.78 -9.97 -20.35
C GLN A 310 2.34 -10.08 -21.81
N ALA A 311 1.67 -9.06 -22.36
CA ALA A 311 1.29 -9.04 -23.78
C ALA A 311 2.52 -9.03 -24.69
N HIS A 312 3.51 -8.18 -24.39
CA HIS A 312 4.79 -8.11 -25.10
C HIS A 312 5.56 -9.44 -25.03
N GLN A 313 5.66 -10.05 -23.84
CA GLN A 313 6.34 -11.33 -23.67
C GLN A 313 5.65 -12.49 -24.41
N ALA A 314 4.32 -12.44 -24.51
CA ALA A 314 3.54 -13.51 -25.15
C ALA A 314 3.56 -13.43 -26.70
N ASP A 315 3.53 -12.23 -27.27
CA ASP A 315 3.55 -12.02 -28.72
C ASP A 315 4.32 -10.74 -29.12
N PRO A 316 5.67 -10.81 -29.19
CA PRO A 316 6.50 -9.66 -29.57
C PRO A 316 6.27 -9.18 -31.01
N ASP A 317 5.72 -10.01 -31.91
CA ASP A 317 5.44 -9.59 -33.29
C ASP A 317 4.19 -8.69 -33.33
N GLN A 318 3.18 -8.99 -32.50
CA GLN A 318 2.00 -8.15 -32.34
C GLN A 318 2.25 -6.91 -31.47
N TYR A 319 3.13 -7.03 -30.47
CA TYR A 319 3.44 -5.98 -29.49
C TYR A 319 4.94 -5.67 -29.51
N PRO A 320 5.46 -4.99 -30.55
CA PRO A 320 6.90 -4.94 -30.82
C PRO A 320 7.72 -4.02 -29.92
N GLU A 321 7.15 -2.94 -29.41
CA GLU A 321 7.83 -2.09 -28.43
C GLU A 321 7.81 -2.75 -27.05
N ASP A 322 8.91 -2.69 -26.28
CA ASP A 322 8.89 -3.15 -24.88
C ASP A 322 8.25 -2.06 -24.00
N PRO A 323 7.12 -2.34 -23.31
CA PRO A 323 6.47 -1.37 -22.43
C PRO A 323 7.37 -0.79 -21.34
N LEU A 324 8.37 -1.55 -20.87
CA LEU A 324 9.27 -1.11 -19.79
C LEU A 324 10.29 -0.06 -20.26
N GLU A 325 10.45 0.14 -21.57
CA GLU A 325 11.20 1.27 -22.11
C GLU A 325 10.43 2.59 -22.01
N TYR A 326 9.10 2.55 -21.91
CA TYR A 326 8.23 3.73 -21.94
C TYR A 326 7.49 3.99 -20.62
N LEU A 327 7.21 2.93 -19.85
CA LEU A 327 6.49 2.99 -18.58
C LEU A 327 7.47 2.73 -17.42
N ALA A 328 8.08 3.82 -16.98
CA ALA A 328 9.10 3.85 -15.95
C ALA A 328 8.67 3.13 -14.66
N HIS A 329 9.64 2.59 -13.92
CA HIS A 329 9.43 2.22 -12.52
C HIS A 329 8.83 3.41 -11.74
N PRO A 330 7.84 3.21 -10.86
CA PRO A 330 7.21 4.28 -10.07
C PRO A 330 8.19 5.21 -9.34
N LYS A 331 9.31 4.65 -8.85
CA LYS A 331 10.46 5.38 -8.26
C LYS A 331 11.14 6.40 -9.18
N TYR A 332 10.73 6.56 -10.42
CA TYR A 332 11.21 7.62 -11.31
C TYR A 332 10.10 8.61 -11.67
N CYS A 333 8.84 8.27 -11.36
CA CYS A 333 7.69 9.09 -11.61
C CYS A 333 7.44 10.09 -10.48
N ARG A 334 6.73 11.17 -10.78
CA ARG A 334 6.21 12.12 -9.79
C ARG A 334 4.74 11.81 -9.49
N PHE A 335 4.43 11.76 -8.20
CA PHE A 335 3.10 11.69 -7.62
C PHE A 335 2.73 13.09 -7.12
N LEU A 336 1.70 13.69 -7.72
CA LEU A 336 1.16 14.99 -7.29
C LEU A 336 -0.23 14.79 -6.68
N THR A 337 -0.34 14.95 -5.36
CA THR A 337 -1.62 14.92 -4.64
C THR A 337 -2.20 16.31 -4.44
N ALA A 338 -3.51 16.44 -4.48
CA ALA A 338 -4.21 17.69 -4.15
C ALA A 338 -3.94 18.10 -2.69
N LEU A 339 -3.96 17.12 -1.77
CA LEU A 339 -3.87 17.35 -0.33
C LEU A 339 -2.65 16.62 0.26
N SER A 340 -1.94 17.25 1.19
CA SER A 340 -0.87 16.58 1.95
C SER A 340 -1.43 15.44 2.79
N PRO A 341 -0.64 14.46 3.25
CA PRO A 341 -1.08 13.55 4.32
C PRO A 341 -1.44 14.33 5.58
N ASN A 342 -2.27 13.72 6.44
CA ASN A 342 -2.59 14.18 7.79
C ASN A 342 -2.28 13.07 8.82
N GLU A 343 -2.69 13.23 10.07
CA GLU A 343 -2.41 12.27 11.16
C GLU A 343 -3.34 11.04 11.18
N SER A 344 -4.20 10.85 10.18
CA SER A 344 -5.13 9.71 10.11
C SER A 344 -4.43 8.41 9.70
N SER A 345 -5.06 7.28 10.03
CA SER A 345 -4.62 5.95 9.60
C SER A 345 -4.66 5.76 8.09
N GLN A 346 -5.56 6.45 7.37
CA GLN A 346 -5.62 6.44 5.90
C GLN A 346 -4.40 7.13 5.27
N SER A 347 -4.01 8.29 5.81
CA SER A 347 -2.79 8.98 5.36
C SER A 347 -1.55 8.13 5.66
N TYR A 348 -1.47 7.53 6.86
CA TYR A 348 -0.36 6.66 7.24
C TYR A 348 -0.27 5.40 6.34
N MET A 349 -1.42 4.81 6.01
CA MET A 349 -1.51 3.72 5.03
C MET A 349 -0.97 4.15 3.66
N GLY A 350 -1.34 5.34 3.18
CA GLY A 350 -0.83 5.89 1.92
C GLY A 350 0.68 6.08 1.92
N LEU A 351 1.26 6.56 3.02
CA LEU A 351 2.72 6.66 3.19
C LEU A 351 3.40 5.29 3.18
N GLY A 352 2.81 4.31 3.86
CA GLY A 352 3.30 2.92 3.83
C GLY A 352 3.23 2.31 2.43
N ALA A 353 2.15 2.56 1.71
CA ALA A 353 1.97 2.11 0.34
C ALA A 353 2.97 2.74 -0.64
N TYR A 354 3.27 4.03 -0.45
CA TYR A 354 4.33 4.69 -1.19
C TYR A 354 5.65 3.94 -0.99
N GLY A 355 6.00 3.62 0.25
CA GLY A 355 7.21 2.83 0.53
C GLY A 355 7.22 1.47 -0.18
N SER A 356 6.11 0.73 -0.11
CA SER A 356 5.95 -0.56 -0.81
C SER A 356 6.14 -0.43 -2.33
N THR A 357 5.68 0.68 -2.91
CA THR A 357 5.75 0.95 -4.36
C THR A 357 7.16 1.34 -4.83
N MET A 358 8.01 1.89 -3.95
CA MET A 358 9.36 2.33 -4.35
C MET A 358 10.37 1.18 -4.41
N GLU A 359 10.10 0.07 -3.71
CA GLU A 359 10.86 -1.20 -3.72
C GLU A 359 12.35 -1.09 -3.31
N GLY A 360 12.85 0.09 -2.97
CA GLY A 360 14.23 0.32 -2.55
C GLY A 360 14.62 1.80 -2.44
N PRO A 361 15.91 2.08 -2.20
CA PRO A 361 16.41 3.45 -2.16
C PRO A 361 16.37 4.12 -3.53
N PHE A 362 16.10 5.42 -3.55
CA PHE A 362 16.15 6.27 -4.74
C PHE A 362 16.62 7.69 -4.36
N ASP A 363 17.12 8.45 -5.33
CA ASP A 363 17.96 9.64 -5.06
C ASP A 363 17.25 10.99 -5.31
N THR A 364 15.92 11.02 -5.47
CA THR A 364 15.24 12.22 -5.96
C THR A 364 14.25 12.85 -4.98
N VAL A 365 14.30 14.17 -4.84
CA VAL A 365 13.59 14.94 -3.81
C VAL A 365 12.18 15.37 -4.23
N LYS A 366 11.82 15.23 -5.52
CA LYS A 366 10.57 15.79 -6.09
C LYS A 366 9.49 14.75 -6.41
N GLN A 367 9.66 13.49 -6.00
CA GLN A 367 8.75 12.41 -6.40
C GLN A 367 7.38 12.46 -5.76
N TYR A 368 7.25 12.94 -4.53
CA TYR A 368 5.96 12.98 -3.87
C TYR A 368 5.64 14.42 -3.44
N GLN A 369 4.71 15.04 -4.16
CA GLN A 369 4.36 16.44 -3.96
C GLN A 369 2.89 16.60 -3.62
N TYR A 370 2.57 17.65 -2.88
CA TYR A 370 1.18 18.02 -2.56
C TYR A 370 0.89 19.49 -2.88
N ALA A 371 -0.36 19.81 -3.23
CA ALA A 371 -0.76 21.17 -3.56
C ALA A 371 -1.18 22.02 -2.34
N VAL A 372 -1.95 21.41 -1.43
CA VAL A 372 -2.51 22.07 -0.25
C VAL A 372 -2.15 21.30 1.03
N PRO A 373 -1.54 21.96 2.04
CA PRO A 373 -1.18 21.33 3.29
C PRO A 373 -2.42 21.16 4.20
N ARG A 374 -2.66 19.93 4.68
CA ARG A 374 -3.62 19.62 5.76
C ARG A 374 -2.99 19.75 7.15
N ILE A 375 -1.67 19.62 7.24
CA ILE A 375 -0.84 19.79 8.43
C ILE A 375 0.46 20.51 8.05
N SER A 376 1.22 21.02 9.02
CA SER A 376 2.49 21.69 8.72
C SER A 376 3.51 20.74 8.10
N GLN A 377 4.42 21.28 7.27
CA GLN A 377 5.55 20.50 6.72
C GLN A 377 6.36 19.84 7.84
N SER A 378 6.58 20.52 8.96
CA SER A 378 7.27 19.95 10.13
C SER A 378 6.56 18.73 10.72
N ALA A 379 5.23 18.68 10.67
CA ALA A 379 4.45 17.53 11.12
C ALA A 379 4.55 16.37 10.12
N ILE A 380 4.54 16.65 8.81
CA ILE A 380 4.79 15.64 7.76
C ILE A 380 6.18 15.03 7.91
N ASP A 381 7.20 15.88 8.11
CA ASP A 381 8.58 15.46 8.32
C ASP A 381 8.71 14.61 9.59
N ALA A 382 8.05 15.01 10.69
CA ALA A 382 8.05 14.23 11.92
C ALA A 382 7.39 12.84 11.75
N ILE A 383 6.29 12.75 11.00
CA ILE A 383 5.63 11.48 10.69
C ILE A 383 6.58 10.59 9.88
N THR A 384 7.09 11.10 8.76
CA THR A 384 7.91 10.32 7.81
C THR A 384 9.26 9.89 8.39
N GLN A 385 9.92 10.76 9.16
CA GLN A 385 11.17 10.42 9.86
C GLN A 385 10.95 9.45 11.03
N GLY A 386 9.74 9.45 11.61
CA GLY A 386 9.36 8.54 12.68
C GLY A 386 8.95 7.14 12.20
N MET A 387 8.73 6.92 10.91
CA MET A 387 8.37 5.61 10.36
C MET A 387 9.49 4.56 10.57
N PRO A 388 9.17 3.25 10.52
CA PRO A 388 10.17 2.17 10.63
C PRO A 388 11.35 2.33 9.65
N PRO A 389 12.51 1.71 9.93
CA PRO A 389 13.76 1.91 9.19
C PRO A 389 13.65 1.79 7.66
N LEU A 390 12.84 0.87 7.13
CA LEU A 390 12.58 0.77 5.69
C LEU A 390 12.16 2.12 5.10
N TYR A 391 11.22 2.80 5.76
CA TYR A 391 10.61 4.02 5.27
C TYR A 391 11.47 5.25 5.58
N SER A 392 12.00 5.35 6.79
CA SER A 392 12.73 6.54 7.24
C SER A 392 14.19 6.58 6.81
N GLN A 393 14.83 5.42 6.61
CA GLN A 393 16.29 5.33 6.37
C GLN A 393 16.64 4.80 4.99
N ILE A 394 15.91 3.80 4.48
CA ILE A 394 16.19 3.17 3.17
C ILE A 394 15.50 3.96 2.06
N ILE A 395 14.17 4.03 2.12
CA ILE A 395 13.33 4.73 1.13
C ILE A 395 13.40 6.24 1.34
N LYS A 396 13.55 6.68 2.60
CA LYS A 396 13.57 8.09 3.02
C LYS A 396 12.35 8.84 2.51
N VAL A 397 11.16 8.30 2.82
CA VAL A 397 9.87 8.87 2.40
C VAL A 397 9.87 10.36 2.71
N LYS A 398 9.67 11.18 1.67
CA LYS A 398 9.66 12.63 1.79
C LYS A 398 8.61 13.20 0.88
N LEU A 399 7.86 14.16 1.41
CA LEU A 399 6.87 14.91 0.66
C LEU A 399 7.17 16.39 0.77
N SER A 400 6.94 17.11 -0.32
CA SER A 400 7.08 18.56 -0.34
C SER A 400 5.85 19.22 -0.95
N GLU A 401 5.50 20.39 -0.45
CA GLU A 401 4.55 21.24 -1.15
C GLU A 401 5.07 21.59 -2.55
N ILE A 402 4.17 21.65 -3.54
CA ILE A 402 4.50 22.12 -4.88
C ILE A 402 4.98 23.58 -4.83
N GLU A 403 6.14 23.85 -5.44
CA GLU A 403 6.74 25.18 -5.45
C GLU A 403 5.93 26.17 -6.30
N GLY A 404 5.89 27.44 -5.89
CA GLY A 404 5.22 28.54 -6.58
C GLY A 404 3.76 28.77 -6.16
N VAL A 405 3.39 30.04 -5.94
CA VAL A 405 1.99 30.44 -5.70
C VAL A 405 1.31 30.62 -7.06
N GLY A 406 0.94 29.50 -7.68
CA GLY A 406 0.29 29.48 -9.00
C GLY A 406 -1.23 29.44 -8.90
N PHE A 407 -1.92 29.75 -10.01
CA PHE A 407 -3.37 29.56 -10.16
C PHE A 407 -3.79 28.14 -9.79
N PHE A 408 -2.92 27.16 -10.05
CA PHE A 408 -3.14 25.77 -9.66
C PHE A 408 -3.44 25.61 -8.17
N ARG A 409 -2.54 26.09 -7.29
CA ARG A 409 -2.72 25.95 -5.84
C ARG A 409 -3.96 26.67 -5.33
N GLN A 410 -4.24 27.85 -5.88
CA GLN A 410 -5.42 28.63 -5.50
C GLN A 410 -6.71 27.87 -5.81
N ILE A 411 -6.83 27.30 -7.02
CA ILE A 411 -8.01 26.53 -7.43
C ILE A 411 -8.19 25.28 -6.55
N ILE A 412 -7.11 24.57 -6.23
CA ILE A 412 -7.16 23.38 -5.38
C ILE A 412 -7.54 23.76 -3.94
N GLN A 413 -6.99 24.84 -3.40
CA GLN A 413 -7.35 25.37 -2.07
C GLN A 413 -8.82 25.78 -2.01
N ASP A 414 -9.31 26.55 -2.98
CA ASP A 414 -10.70 27.01 -3.03
C ASP A 414 -11.66 25.81 -3.17
N THR A 415 -11.28 24.82 -3.97
CA THR A 415 -12.04 23.57 -4.09
C THR A 415 -12.09 22.83 -2.77
N TRP A 416 -10.96 22.63 -2.09
CA TRP A 416 -10.92 21.94 -0.80
C TRP A 416 -11.78 22.64 0.27
N ILE A 417 -11.70 23.98 0.36
CA ILE A 417 -12.55 24.78 1.26
C ILE A 417 -14.04 24.58 0.92
N SER A 418 -14.40 24.58 -0.36
CA SER A 418 -15.78 24.38 -0.79
C SER A 418 -16.34 22.99 -0.43
N LEU A 419 -15.46 21.99 -0.28
CA LEU A 419 -15.79 20.63 0.15
C LEU A 419 -15.82 20.47 1.68
N GLY A 420 -15.66 21.57 2.44
CA GLY A 420 -15.64 21.56 3.91
C GLY A 420 -14.25 21.35 4.52
N GLY A 421 -13.18 21.46 3.72
CA GLY A 421 -11.81 21.51 4.22
C GLY A 421 -11.53 22.75 5.06
N GLY A 422 -10.73 22.60 6.12
CA GLY A 422 -10.41 23.66 7.08
C GLY A 422 -9.05 23.48 7.72
#